data_AF-A0A523ANA4-F1
#
_entry.id   AF-A0A523ANA4-F1
#
_cell.length_a   1.000
_cell.length_b   1.000
_cell.length_c   1.000
_cell.angle_alpha   90.00
_cell.angle_beta   90.00
_cell.angle_gamma   90.00
#
_symmetry.space_group_name_H-M   'P 1'
#
loop_
_entity.id
_entity.type
_entity.pdbx_description
1 polymer ?
#
loop_
_entity_poly.entity_id
_entity_poly.type
_entity_poly.pdbx_seq_one_letter_code
_entity_poly.pdbx_strand_id
1 'polypeptide(L)' 'GEIVVAGGVSRLKSFVEALEEQLGRKVKRLPFDPILAGAYGACLFAREKADEAFR' A
#
# COMPACT_ATOMS: atom_id res chain seq x y z
N GLY A 1 -13.89 8.07 -0.37
CA GLY A 1 -12.53 7.91 0.19
C GLY A 1 -11.52 7.69 -0.92
N GLU A 2 -10.24 7.95 -0.67
CA GLU A 2 -9.15 7.69 -1.64
C GLU A 2 -9.03 6.18 -1.95
N ILE A 3 -8.63 5.84 -3.18
CA ILE A 3 -8.37 4.46 -3.59
C ILE A 3 -6.86 4.29 -3.68
N VAL A 4 -6.32 3.26 -3.04
CA VAL A 4 -4.89 2.93 -3.06
C VAL A 4 -4.76 1.45 -3.35
N VAL A 5 -3.75 1.07 -4.13
CA VAL A 5 -3.45 -0.34 -4.41
C VAL A 5 -2.00 -0.64 -4.07
N ALA A 6 -1.80 -1.74 -3.36
CA ALA A 6 -0.50 -2.26 -2.96
C ALA A 6 -0.22 -3.63 -3.63
N GLY A 7 0.97 -4.17 -3.42
CA GLY A 7 1.40 -5.45 -3.96
C GLY A 7 2.14 -5.32 -5.30
N GLY A 8 2.82 -6.40 -5.72
CA GLY A 8 3.74 -6.36 -6.87
C GLY A 8 3.08 -5.97 -8.20
N VAL A 9 1.83 -6.41 -8.43
CA VAL A 9 1.07 -6.15 -9.67
C VAL A 9 0.74 -4.66 -9.83
N SER A 10 0.60 -3.92 -8.73
CA SER A 10 0.30 -2.48 -8.77
C SER A 10 1.41 -1.62 -9.40
N ARG A 11 2.62 -2.18 -9.59
CA ARG A 11 3.71 -1.53 -10.34
C ARG A 11 3.46 -1.50 -11.84
N LEU A 12 2.63 -2.41 -12.36
CA LEU A 12 2.29 -2.44 -13.77
C LEU A 12 1.35 -1.27 -14.08
N LYS A 13 1.81 -0.37 -14.96
CA LYS A 13 1.03 0.78 -15.40
C LYS A 13 -0.32 0.36 -16.00
N SER A 14 -0.29 -0.66 -16.88
CA SER A 14 -1.48 -1.20 -17.55
C SER A 14 -2.54 -1.70 -16.58
N PHE A 15 -2.13 -2.38 -15.50
CA PHE A 15 -3.06 -2.83 -14.47
C PHE A 15 -3.75 -1.66 -13.77
N VAL A 16 -2.99 -0.61 -13.42
CA VAL A 16 -3.56 0.57 -12.76
C VAL A 16 -4.49 1.33 -13.70
N GLU A 17 -4.13 1.49 -14.97
CA GLU A 17 -4.99 2.15 -15.97
C GLU A 17 -6.30 1.39 -16.17
N ALA A 18 -6.23 0.07 -16.36
CA ALA A 18 -7.42 -0.77 -16.47
C ALA A 18 -8.30 -0.70 -15.22
N LEU A 19 -7.68 -0.69 -14.02
CA LEU A 19 -8.41 -0.57 -12.77
C LEU A 19 -9.08 0.81 -12.63
N GLU A 20 -8.40 1.90 -13.00
CA GLU A 20 -8.97 3.25 -13.00
C GLU A 20 -10.17 3.38 -13.95
N GLU A 21 -10.09 2.76 -15.12
CA GLU A 21 -11.17 2.70 -16.10
C GLU A 21 -12.39 1.96 -15.53
N GLN A 22 -12.19 0.76 -14.98
CA GLN A 22 -13.28 -0.05 -14.40
C GLN A 22 -13.94 0.63 -13.18
N LEU A 23 -13.15 1.35 -12.37
CA LEU A 23 -13.66 2.05 -11.20
C LEU A 23 -14.27 3.42 -11.53
N GLY A 24 -14.01 3.97 -12.71
CA GLY A 24 -14.35 5.37 -13.06
C GLY A 24 -13.68 6.40 -12.14
N ARG A 25 -12.57 6.03 -11.48
CA ARG A 25 -11.93 6.79 -10.41
C ARG A 25 -10.42 6.61 -10.43
N LYS A 26 -9.69 7.66 -10.04
CA LYS A 26 -8.23 7.62 -9.94
C LYS A 26 -7.74 6.80 -8.74
N VAL A 27 -6.65 6.07 -8.95
CA VAL A 27 -5.92 5.32 -7.92
C VAL A 27 -4.70 6.15 -7.50
N LYS A 28 -4.60 6.43 -6.21
CA LYS A 28 -3.47 7.13 -5.62
C LYS A 28 -2.28 6.18 -5.52
N ARG A 29 -1.09 6.69 -5.87
CA ARG A 29 0.17 5.98 -5.74
C ARG A 29 0.72 6.12 -4.32
N LEU A 30 1.27 5.02 -3.79
CA LEU A 30 2.03 5.04 -2.55
C LEU A 30 3.36 5.78 -2.77
N PRO A 31 3.89 6.48 -1.74
CA PRO A 31 5.16 7.20 -1.84
C PRO A 31 6.41 6.28 -1.77
N PHE A 32 6.20 4.96 -1.70
CA PHE A 32 7.23 3.93 -1.64
C PHE A 32 6.83 2.76 -2.56
N ASP A 33 7.72 1.78 -2.76
CA ASP A 33 7.41 0.62 -3.61
C ASP A 33 6.18 -0.12 -3.04
N PRO A 34 5.05 -0.15 -3.76
CA PRO A 34 3.80 -0.71 -3.26
C PRO A 34 3.90 -2.20 -2.91
N ILE A 35 4.90 -2.94 -3.40
CA ILE A 35 5.13 -4.34 -2.99
C ILE A 35 5.51 -4.45 -1.50
N LEU A 36 6.10 -3.40 -0.92
CA LEU A 36 6.61 -3.40 0.44
C LEU A 36 5.56 -3.02 1.49
N ALA A 37 4.34 -2.65 1.10
CA ALA A 37 3.33 -2.13 2.01
C ALA A 37 3.03 -3.09 3.19
N GLY A 38 2.94 -4.40 2.92
CA GLY A 38 2.71 -5.39 3.96
C GLY A 38 3.88 -5.52 4.95
N ALA A 39 5.11 -5.52 4.45
CA ALA A 39 6.31 -5.56 5.29
C ALA A 39 6.42 -4.29 6.16
N TYR A 40 6.12 -3.12 5.58
CA TYR A 40 6.09 -1.87 6.32
C TYR A 40 5.05 -1.91 7.45
N GLY A 41 3.84 -2.39 7.17
CA GLY A 41 2.80 -2.60 8.19
C GLY A 41 3.26 -3.52 9.32
N ALA A 42 3.93 -4.63 8.99
CA ALA A 42 4.50 -5.53 10.00
C ALA A 42 5.54 -4.84 10.89
N CYS A 43 6.40 -3.99 10.32
CA CYS A 43 7.37 -3.20 11.08
C CYS A 43 6.70 -2.20 12.03
N LEU A 44 5.60 -1.55 11.60
CA LEU A 44 4.86 -0.63 12.48
C LEU A 44 4.29 -1.37 13.69
N PHE A 45 3.64 -2.52 13.48
CA PHE A 45 3.14 -3.35 14.59
C PHE A 45 4.24 -3.90 15.49
N ALA A 46 5.38 -4.29 14.91
CA ALA A 46 6.52 -4.75 15.70
C ALA A 46 7.06 -3.63 16.60
N ARG A 47 7.14 -2.40 16.08
CA ARG A 47 7.53 -1.22 16.86
C ARG A 47 6.53 -0.92 17.97
N GLU A 48 5.24 -0.92 17.68
CA GLU A 48 4.19 -0.70 18.70
C GLU A 48 4.31 -1.70 19.85
N LYS A 49 4.53 -2.98 19.55
CA LYS A 49 4.74 -4.01 20.58
C LYS A 49 6.02 -3.82 21.37
N ALA A 50 7.11 -3.39 20.72
CA ALA A 50 8.35 -3.07 21.42
C ALA A 50 8.15 -1.88 22.37
N ASP A 51 7.53 -0.81 21.89
CA ASP A 51 7.23 0.39 22.68
C ASP A 51 6.32 0.07 23.89
N GLU A 52 5.36 -0.84 23.73
CA GLU A 52 4.53 -1.35 24.85
C GLU A 52 5.34 -2.19 25.86
N ALA A 53 6.29 -3.00 25.40
CA ALA A 53 7.12 -3.84 26.28
C ALA A 53 8.17 -3.06 27.08
N PHE A 54 8.57 -1.88 26.60
CA PHE A 54 9.56 -1.01 27.25
C PHE A 54 8.94 0.22 27.96
N ARG A 55 7.61 0.27 28.06
CA ARG A 55 6.86 1.25 28.87
C ARG A 55 6.69 0.77 30.31
#